data_AF-A0A537M346-F1
#
_entry.id   AF-A0A537M346-F1
#
_cell.length_a   1.000
_cell.length_b   1.000
_cell.length_c   1.000
_cell.angle_alpha   90.00
_cell.angle_beta   90.00
_cell.angle_gamma   90.00
#
_symmetry.space_group_name_H-M   'P 1'
#
loop_
_entity.id
_entity.type
_entity.pdbx_description
1 polymer ?
#
loop_
_entity_poly.entity_id
_entity_poly.type
_entity_poly.pdbx_seq_one_letter_code
_entity_poly.pdbx_strand_id
1 'polypeptide(L)'
;AHEPWWPLVLIGLLGIAAGVVTLRWPGITALALLLVVAYWSIFRGILEIVGAVRLRNLIQGEGWLIFGGIASIAFGVLLVINPGSGLLAVVWLVGLYAVIFGIAQIMLGLRLRSLAGESPVSAPVAARAR
;
A
#
# COMPACT_ATOMS: atom_id res chain seq x y z
N ALA A 1 -19.81 28.87 -3.90
CA ALA A 1 -19.08 28.39 -5.09
C ALA A 1 -19.68 27.03 -5.47
N HIS A 2 -20.30 26.90 -6.64
CA HIS A 2 -20.84 25.63 -7.10
C HIS A 2 -19.69 24.80 -7.68
N GLU A 3 -19.30 23.73 -7.00
CA GLU A 3 -18.35 22.79 -7.57
C GLU A 3 -19.03 22.10 -8.77
N PRO A 4 -18.45 22.17 -9.98
CA PRO A 4 -19.01 21.50 -11.13
C PRO A 4 -18.97 19.99 -10.86
N TRP A 5 -20.12 19.33 -10.94
CA TRP A 5 -20.30 17.89 -10.70
C TRP A 5 -20.00 17.04 -11.95
N TRP A 6 -19.99 17.68 -13.12
CA TRP A 6 -19.63 17.10 -14.42
C TRP A 6 -18.24 16.39 -14.46
N PRO A 7 -17.15 16.96 -13.89
CA PRO A 7 -15.84 16.31 -13.86
C PRO A 7 -15.86 14.97 -13.11
N LEU A 8 -16.66 14.86 -12.05
CA LEU A 8 -16.81 13.61 -11.29
C LEU A 8 -17.45 12.51 -12.15
N VAL A 9 -18.48 12.86 -12.91
CA VAL A 9 -19.14 11.92 -13.83
C VAL A 9 -18.20 11.51 -14.95
N LEU A 10 -17.44 12.46 -15.51
CA LEU A 10 -16.46 12.20 -16.56
C LEU A 10 -15.35 11.26 -16.07
N ILE A 11 -14.83 11.48 -14.86
CA ILE A 11 -13.84 10.61 -14.21
C ILE A 11 -14.41 9.21 -13.99
N GLY A 12 -15.66 9.11 -13.53
CA GLY A 12 -16.35 7.83 -13.37
C GLY A 12 -16.49 7.07 -14.69
N LEU A 13 -16.92 7.76 -15.75
CA LEU A 13 -17.09 7.16 -17.08
C LEU A 13 -15.74 6.72 -17.67
N LEU A 14 -14.70 7.55 -17.54
CA LEU A 14 -13.33 7.23 -17.92
C LEU A 14 -12.80 6.03 -17.14
N GLY A 15 -13.09 5.94 -15.84
CA GLY A 15 -12.72 4.80 -14.99
C GLY A 15 -13.39 3.51 -15.44
N ILE A 16 -14.69 3.54 -15.79
CA ILE A 16 -15.41 2.38 -16.32
C ILE A 16 -14.80 1.96 -17.66
N ALA A 17 -14.56 2.91 -18.57
CA ALA A 17 -13.93 2.63 -19.86
C ALA A 17 -12.54 2.00 -19.68
N ALA A 18 -11.72 2.55 -18.78
CA ALA A 18 -10.43 1.98 -18.42
C ALA A 18 -10.57 0.56 -17.84
N GLY A 19 -11.56 0.32 -16.98
CA GLY A 19 -11.89 -1.01 -16.45
C GLY A 19 -12.24 -2.02 -17.54
N VAL A 20 -13.08 -1.64 -18.50
CA VAL A 20 -13.46 -2.51 -19.63
C VAL A 20 -12.25 -2.82 -20.52
N VAL A 21 -11.41 -1.81 -20.82
CA VAL A 21 -10.19 -1.99 -21.61
C VAL A 21 -9.22 -2.93 -20.91
N THR A 22 -9.06 -2.79 -19.60
CA THR A 22 -8.16 -3.64 -18.80
C THR A 22 -8.63 -5.10 -18.71
N LEU A 23 -9.95 -5.36 -18.62
CA LEU A 23 -10.47 -6.73 -18.72
C LEU A 23 -10.29 -7.34 -20.10
N ARG A 24 -10.32 -6.52 -21.16
CA ARG A 24 -10.20 -7.01 -22.54
C ARG A 24 -8.75 -7.37 -22.91
N TRP A 25 -7.76 -6.68 -22.35
CA TRP A 25 -6.34 -6.85 -22.66
C TRP A 25 -5.49 -7.07 -21.40
N PRO A 26 -5.76 -8.12 -20.61
CA PRO A 26 -5.15 -8.30 -19.29
C PRO A 26 -3.63 -8.43 -19.36
N GLY A 27 -3.08 -9.02 -20.43
CA GLY A 27 -1.63 -9.16 -20.60
C GLY A 27 -0.91 -7.82 -20.78
N ILE A 28 -1.44 -6.92 -21.61
CA ILE A 28 -0.84 -5.60 -21.85
C ILE A 28 -1.01 -4.72 -20.60
N THR A 29 -2.17 -4.78 -19.96
CA THR A 29 -2.42 -4.06 -18.71
C THR A 29 -1.48 -4.52 -17.60
N ALA A 30 -1.27 -5.83 -17.44
CA ALA A 30 -0.34 -6.37 -16.44
C ALA A 30 1.08 -5.85 -16.68
N LEU A 31 1.54 -5.81 -17.93
CA LEU A 31 2.83 -5.23 -18.29
C LEU A 31 2.89 -3.73 -18.01
N ALA A 32 1.86 -2.97 -18.36
CA ALA A 32 1.80 -1.54 -18.10
C ALA A 32 1.87 -1.24 -16.58
N LEU A 33 1.09 -1.96 -15.78
CA LEU A 33 1.12 -1.84 -14.32
C LEU A 33 2.48 -2.25 -13.74
N LEU A 34 3.08 -3.32 -14.26
CA LEU A 34 4.41 -3.76 -13.85
C LEU A 34 5.48 -2.70 -14.13
N LEU A 35 5.43 -2.04 -15.29
CA LEU A 35 6.34 -0.95 -15.63
C LEU A 35 6.15 0.27 -14.72
N VAL A 36 4.91 0.60 -14.38
CA VAL A 36 4.60 1.67 -13.40
C VAL A 36 5.21 1.33 -12.04
N VAL A 37 5.06 0.08 -11.57
CA VAL A 37 5.67 -0.39 -10.33
C VAL A 37 7.19 -0.36 -10.39
N ALA A 38 7.80 -0.81 -11.50
CA ALA A 38 9.25 -0.79 -11.70
C ALA A 38 9.80 0.64 -11.64
N TYR A 39 9.17 1.57 -12.36
CA TYR A 39 9.54 2.98 -12.34
C TYR A 39 9.44 3.58 -10.93
N TRP A 40 8.33 3.30 -10.23
CA TRP A 40 8.11 3.77 -8.87
C TRP A 40 9.13 3.20 -7.89
N SER A 41 9.49 1.92 -8.04
CA SER A 41 10.49 1.24 -7.20
C SER A 41 11.88 1.85 -7.40
N ILE A 42 12.28 2.09 -8.65
CA ILE A 42 13.55 2.74 -8.96
C ILE A 42 13.60 4.14 -8.35
N PHE A 43 12.55 4.94 -8.55
CA PHE A 43 12.46 6.29 -8.00
C PHE A 43 12.56 6.28 -6.46
N ARG A 44 11.82 5.39 -5.80
CA ARG A 44 11.88 5.23 -4.34
C ARG A 44 13.26 4.78 -3.88
N GLY A 45 13.89 3.81 -4.55
CA GLY A 45 15.24 3.34 -4.22
C GLY A 45 16.29 4.45 -4.33
N ILE A 46 16.19 5.30 -5.35
CA ILE A 46 17.04 6.49 -5.49
C ILE A 46 16.82 7.45 -4.32
N LEU A 47 15.55 7.73 -3.95
CA LEU A 47 15.23 8.60 -2.80
C LEU A 47 15.76 8.03 -1.48
N GLU A 48 15.69 6.71 -1.27
CA GLU A 48 16.26 6.05 -0.09
C GLU A 48 17.78 6.19 -0.04
N ILE A 49 18.49 6.00 -1.17
CA ILE A 49 19.94 6.19 -1.23
C ILE A 49 20.32 7.65 -0.93
N VAL A 50 19.62 8.60 -1.55
CA VAL A 50 19.85 10.04 -1.30
C VAL A 50 19.54 10.40 0.16
N GLY A 51 18.46 9.85 0.71
CA GLY A 51 18.09 10.01 2.12
C GLY A 51 19.14 9.43 3.06
N ALA A 52 19.65 8.23 2.77
CA ALA A 52 20.72 7.59 3.54
C ALA A 52 21.98 8.46 3.56
N VAL A 53 22.38 9.00 2.41
CA VAL A 53 23.57 9.87 2.30
C VAL A 53 23.39 11.21 3.01
N ARG A 54 22.17 11.78 3.02
CA ARG A 54 21.86 13.04 3.71
C ARG A 54 21.68 12.89 5.22
N LEU A 55 21.16 11.75 5.68
CA LEU A 55 20.77 11.51 7.07
C LEU A 55 21.74 10.58 7.83
N ARG A 56 22.79 10.16 7.14
CA ARG A 56 24.05 9.56 7.58
C ARG A 56 24.55 9.99 8.97
N ASN A 57 24.46 11.27 9.29
CA ASN A 57 24.98 11.80 10.56
C ASN A 57 23.96 11.79 11.72
N LEU A 58 22.72 11.35 11.50
CA LEU A 58 21.62 11.43 12.49
C LEU A 58 21.03 10.06 12.88
N ILE A 59 21.33 8.98 12.16
CA ILE A 59 20.70 7.67 12.37
C ILE A 59 21.75 6.54 12.41
N GLN A 60 21.77 5.76 13.50
CA GLN A 60 22.48 4.47 13.56
C GLN A 60 21.69 3.41 12.77
N GLY A 61 22.16 3.07 11.56
CA GLY A 61 21.49 2.09 10.68
C GLY A 61 21.76 2.24 9.18
N GLU A 62 22.76 3.05 8.77
CA GLU A 62 23.08 3.36 7.36
C GLU A 62 23.18 2.13 6.45
N GLY A 63 23.71 1.02 6.96
CA GLY A 63 23.86 -0.22 6.18
C GLY A 63 22.52 -0.81 5.73
N TRP A 64 21.47 -0.75 6.55
CA TRP A 64 20.14 -1.26 6.20
C TRP A 64 19.44 -0.38 5.15
N LEU A 65 19.63 0.94 5.22
CA LEU A 65 19.10 1.90 4.26
C LEU A 65 19.78 1.78 2.88
N ILE A 66 21.10 1.64 2.86
CA ILE A 66 21.86 1.42 1.61
C ILE A 66 21.48 0.07 0.99
N PHE A 67 21.39 -0.98 1.82
CA PHE A 67 20.97 -2.30 1.36
C PHE A 67 19.54 -2.28 0.81
N GLY A 68 18.61 -1.58 1.49
CA GLY A 68 17.24 -1.39 1.01
C GLY A 68 17.18 -0.69 -0.35
N GLY A 69 17.95 0.39 -0.53
CA GLY A 69 18.04 1.12 -1.80
C GLY A 69 18.61 0.27 -2.93
N ILE A 70 19.69 -0.47 -2.69
CA ILE A 70 20.29 -1.39 -3.68
C ILE A 70 19.29 -2.51 -4.02
N ALA A 71 18.64 -3.12 -3.02
CA ALA A 71 17.65 -4.16 -3.23
C ALA A 71 16.46 -3.65 -4.07
N SER A 72 16.01 -2.41 -3.81
CA SER A 72 14.94 -1.78 -4.57
C SER A 72 15.32 -1.52 -6.04
N ILE A 73 16.55 -1.06 -6.31
CA ILE A 73 17.05 -0.89 -7.68
C ILE A 73 17.19 -2.24 -8.38
N ALA A 74 17.79 -3.23 -7.71
CA ALA A 74 17.93 -4.58 -8.24
C ALA A 74 16.58 -5.20 -8.58
N PHE A 75 15.58 -5.02 -7.71
CA PHE A 75 14.21 -5.45 -7.96
C PHE A 75 13.59 -4.74 -9.18
N GLY A 76 13.76 -3.42 -9.28
CA GLY A 76 13.30 -2.64 -10.44
C GLY A 76 13.95 -3.08 -11.77
N VAL A 77 15.25 -3.35 -11.77
CA VAL A 77 15.98 -3.86 -12.94
C VAL A 77 15.52 -5.28 -13.31
N LEU A 78 15.32 -6.14 -12.32
CA LEU A 78 14.86 -7.52 -12.52
C LEU A 78 13.46 -7.55 -13.16
N LEU A 79 12.56 -6.65 -12.73
CA LEU A 79 11.23 -6.47 -13.31
C LEU A 79 11.29 -6.12 -14.80
N VAL A 80 12.27 -5.31 -15.23
CA VAL A 80 12.42 -4.88 -16.63
C VAL A 80 12.99 -6.00 -17.50
N ILE A 81 13.99 -6.74 -16.99
CA ILE A 81 14.66 -7.81 -17.76
C ILE A 81 13.74 -9.04 -17.91
N ASN A 82 13.01 -9.40 -16.86
CA ASN A 82 12.10 -10.54 -16.87
C ASN A 82 10.75 -10.15 -16.26
N PRO A 83 9.85 -9.57 -17.07
CA PRO A 83 8.54 -9.12 -16.59
C PRO A 83 7.66 -10.28 -16.12
N GLY A 84 7.85 -11.49 -16.65
CA GLY A 84 7.10 -12.67 -16.24
C GLY A 84 7.38 -13.09 -14.79
N SER A 85 8.66 -13.24 -14.43
CA SER A 85 9.06 -13.53 -13.04
C SER A 85 8.77 -12.36 -12.10
N GLY A 86 8.93 -11.14 -12.61
CA GLY A 86 8.65 -9.93 -11.85
C GLY A 86 7.18 -9.83 -11.43
N LEU A 87 6.25 -10.17 -12.33
CA LEU A 87 4.82 -10.19 -12.03
C LEU A 87 4.50 -11.20 -10.93
N LEU A 88 5.09 -12.41 -11.00
CA LEU A 88 4.92 -13.44 -9.96
C LEU A 88 5.49 -13.00 -8.61
N ALA A 89 6.67 -12.36 -8.59
CA ALA A 89 7.27 -11.84 -7.38
C ALA A 89 6.38 -10.77 -6.72
N VAL A 90 5.85 -9.83 -7.51
CA VAL A 90 4.92 -8.80 -7.02
C VAL A 90 3.64 -9.44 -6.47
N VAL A 91 3.07 -10.43 -7.16
CA VAL A 91 1.86 -11.15 -6.69
C VAL A 91 2.10 -11.82 -5.35
N TRP A 92 3.22 -12.55 -5.18
CA TRP A 92 3.55 -13.20 -3.92
C TRP A 92 3.82 -12.19 -2.79
N LEU A 93 4.55 -11.11 -3.09
CA LEU A 93 4.89 -10.08 -2.12
C LEU A 93 3.63 -9.36 -1.61
N VAL A 94 2.75 -8.94 -2.52
CA VAL A 94 1.48 -8.29 -2.20
C VAL A 94 0.54 -9.25 -1.47
N GLY A 95 0.47 -10.51 -1.91
CA GLY A 95 -0.34 -11.54 -1.26
C GLY A 95 0.09 -11.79 0.19
N LEU A 96 1.39 -11.97 0.42
CA LEU A 96 1.94 -12.17 1.77
C LEU A 96 1.72 -10.93 2.65
N TYR A 97 1.98 -9.73 2.12
CA TYR A 97 1.72 -8.48 2.82
C TYR A 97 0.25 -8.34 3.23
N ALA A 98 -0.68 -8.63 2.32
CA ALA A 98 -2.12 -8.56 2.58
C ALA A 98 -2.55 -9.55 3.67
N VAL A 99 -1.99 -10.76 3.69
CA VAL A 99 -2.27 -11.76 4.75
C VAL A 99 -1.80 -11.24 6.10
N ILE A 100 -0.55 -10.77 6.21
CA ILE A 100 0.01 -10.26 7.47
C ILE A 100 -0.80 -9.05 7.96
N PHE A 101 -1.08 -8.11 7.07
CA PHE A 101 -1.83 -6.90 7.40
C PHE A 101 -3.28 -7.23 7.79
N GLY A 102 -3.92 -8.16 7.09
CA GLY A 102 -5.25 -8.65 7.42
C GLY A 102 -5.31 -9.26 8.82
N ILE A 103 -4.34 -10.11 9.17
CA ILE A 103 -4.21 -10.69 10.52
C ILE A 103 -4.07 -9.57 11.56
N ALA A 104 -3.19 -8.58 11.30
CA ALA A 104 -2.99 -7.46 12.21
C ALA A 104 -4.28 -6.64 12.43
N GLN A 105 -5.06 -6.39 11.36
CA GLN A 105 -6.35 -5.70 11.44
C GLN A 105 -7.38 -6.49 12.23
N ILE A 106 -7.46 -7.81 12.03
CA ILE A 106 -8.34 -8.68 12.80
C ILE A 106 -7.96 -8.62 14.28
N MET A 107 -6.67 -8.74 14.61
CA MET A 107 -6.19 -8.63 15.99
C MET A 107 -6.53 -7.28 16.62
N LEU A 108 -6.31 -6.18 15.90
CA LEU A 108 -6.63 -4.83 16.37
C LEU A 108 -8.15 -4.66 16.60
N GLY A 109 -8.97 -5.13 15.66
CA GLY A 109 -10.42 -5.09 15.79
C GLY A 109 -10.93 -5.90 16.99
N LEU A 110 -10.37 -7.10 17.21
CA LEU A 110 -10.69 -7.91 18.38
C LEU A 110 -10.24 -7.25 19.69
N ARG A 111 -9.07 -6.60 19.69
CA ARG A 111 -8.54 -5.86 20.84
C ARG A 111 -9.37 -4.62 21.18
N LEU A 112 -9.89 -3.90 20.18
CA LEU A 112 -10.82 -2.79 20.39
C LEU A 112 -12.16 -3.28 20.93
N ARG A 113 -12.65 -4.43 20.45
CA ARG A 113 -13.89 -5.05 20.93
C ARG A 113 -13.78 -5.52 22.39
N SER A 114 -12.62 -6.06 22.80
CA SER A 114 -12.43 -6.51 24.19
C SER A 114 -12.47 -5.34 25.17
N LEU A 115 -11.84 -4.22 24.82
CA LEU A 115 -11.83 -3.00 25.65
C LEU A 115 -13.22 -2.35 25.78
N ALA A 116 -14.06 -2.47 24.75
CA ALA A 116 -15.45 -1.99 24.79
C ALA A 116 -16.36 -2.87 25.68
N GLY A 117 -16.02 -4.15 25.87
CA GLY A 117 -16.77 -5.08 26.71
C GLY A 117 -16.61 -4.87 28.21
N GLU A 118 -15.55 -4.17 28.64
CA GLU A 118 -15.22 -3.92 30.05
C GLU A 118 -15.76 -2.58 30.60
N SER A 119 -16.54 -1.83 29.80
CA SER A 119 -17.12 -0.55 30.25
C SER A 119 -18.14 -0.76 31.39
N PRO A 120 -17.89 -0.27 32.63
CA PRO A 120 -18.77 -0.43 33.80
C PRO A 120 -20.08 0.39 33.73
N VAL A 121 -20.50 0.83 32.55
CA VAL A 121 -21.58 1.80 32.33
C VAL A 121 -22.98 1.17 32.47
N SER A 122 -23.07 -0.05 33.02
CA SER A 122 -24.32 -0.70 33.43
C SER A 122 -24.66 -0.48 34.91
N ALA A 123 -24.06 0.50 35.61
CA ALA A 123 -24.56 0.92 36.91
C ALA A 123 -25.97 1.51 36.74
N PRO A 124 -27.02 0.96 37.37
CA PRO A 124 -28.38 1.43 37.17
C PRO A 124 -28.51 2.87 37.64
N VAL A 125 -29.01 3.75 36.77
CA VAL A 125 -29.40 5.15 37.07
C VAL A 125 -30.51 5.23 38.15
N ALA A 126 -31.00 4.09 38.64
CA ALA A 126 -32.05 3.96 39.65
C ALA A 126 -31.69 4.53 41.04
N ALA A 127 -30.43 4.88 41.32
CA ALA A 127 -30.02 5.40 42.63
C ALA A 127 -30.15 6.93 42.79
N ARG A 128 -30.56 7.68 41.76
CA ARG A 128 -30.61 9.15 41.77
C ARG A 128 -31.99 9.76 42.09
N ALA A 129 -33.00 8.94 42.36
CA ALA A 129 -34.36 9.38 42.67
C ALA A 129 -34.74 9.11 44.15
N ARG A 130 -33.86 9.50 45.09
CA ARG A 130 -34.16 9.63 46.52
C ARG A 130 -33.79 11.01 47.00
#